data_AF-A0A7X3TAK6-F1
#
_entry.id   AF-A0A7X3TAK6-F1
#
_cell.length_a   1.000
_cell.length_b   1.000
_cell.length_c   1.000
_cell.angle_alpha   90.00
_cell.angle_beta   90.00
_cell.angle_gamma   90.00
#
_symmetry.space_group_name_H-M   'P 1'
#
loop_
_entity.id
_entity.type
_entity.pdbx_description
1 polymer ?
#
loop_
_entity_poly.entity_id
_entity_poly.type
_entity_poly.pdbx_seq_one_letter_code
_entity_poly.pdbx_strand_id
1 'polypeptide(L)' 'MSNPTWSPRGNELIYNIYNHQGRGSRQLFKADLDGGVPEQLTRRGDNFSADWFDPAFALPVSPQPSLLTTTWGKLKTQD' A
#
# COMPACT_ATOMS: atom_id res chain seq x y z
N MET A 1 16.93 13.47 2.69
CA MET A 1 15.64 14.03 2.24
C MET A 1 14.55 13.03 2.64
N SER A 2 13.48 13.50 3.26
CA SER A 2 12.29 12.67 3.51
C SER A 2 11.46 12.61 2.23
N ASN A 3 10.98 11.42 1.86
CA ASN A 3 10.05 11.25 0.74
C ASN A 3 8.66 10.91 1.31
N PRO A 4 7.88 11.92 1.74
CA PRO A 4 6.55 11.68 2.28
C PRO A 4 5.62 11.13 1.18
N THR A 5 4.78 10.16 1.52
CA THR A 5 3.74 9.61 0.63
C THR A 5 2.35 9.75 1.25
N TRP A 6 1.42 10.30 0.48
CA TRP A 6 0.04 10.55 0.90
C TRP A 6 -0.81 9.28 0.72
N SER A 7 -1.66 9.01 1.69
CA SER A 7 -2.70 7.99 1.53
C SER A 7 -3.64 8.34 0.38
N PRO A 8 -4.27 7.34 -0.30
CA PRO A 8 -5.19 7.60 -1.41
C PRO A 8 -6.40 8.45 -1.03
N ARG A 9 -6.83 8.35 0.24
CA ARG A 9 -7.92 9.16 0.80
C ARG A 9 -7.47 10.57 1.22
N GLY A 10 -6.17 10.85 1.22
CA GLY A 10 -5.61 12.16 1.52
C GLY A 10 -5.65 12.57 2.99
N ASN A 11 -5.96 11.67 3.92
CA ASN A 11 -6.10 11.98 5.36
C ASN A 11 -4.93 11.45 6.22
N GLU A 12 -4.09 10.59 5.67
CA GLU A 12 -2.87 10.08 6.33
C GLU A 12 -1.63 10.33 5.46
N LEU A 13 -0.46 10.44 6.12
CA LEU A 13 0.86 10.58 5.51
C LEU A 13 1.85 9.55 6.08
N ILE A 14 2.62 8.90 5.22
CA ILE A 14 3.80 8.12 5.64
C ILE A 14 5.06 8.92 5.35
N TYR A 15 5.96 9.00 6.33
CA TYR A 15 7.24 9.68 6.20
C TYR A 15 8.34 8.87 6.90
N ASN A 16 9.60 9.16 6.57
CA ASN A 16 10.75 8.51 7.19
C ASN A 16 11.49 9.46 8.13
N ILE A 17 11.90 8.95 9.29
CA ILE A 17 12.77 9.66 10.24
C ILE A 17 14.07 8.90 10.37
N TYR A 18 15.19 9.63 10.44
CA TYR A 18 16.48 9.05 10.76
C TYR A 18 16.52 8.74 12.27
N ASN A 19 16.60 7.46 12.63
CA ASN A 19 16.69 7.03 14.02
C ASN A 19 18.12 6.56 14.32
N HIS A 20 18.75 7.17 15.32
CA HIS A 20 20.11 6.83 15.76
C HIS A 20 20.16 5.58 16.66
N GLN A 21 19.01 5.04 17.09
CA GLN A 21 18.94 3.81 17.87
C GLN A 21 19.20 2.61 16.96
N GLY A 22 20.45 2.14 16.94
CA GLY A 22 20.91 1.01 16.15
C GLY A 22 21.36 1.40 14.74
N ARG A 23 22.66 1.65 14.58
CA ARG A 23 23.37 1.92 13.31
C ARG A 23 22.91 3.13 12.47
N GLY A 24 21.99 3.98 12.96
CA GLY A 24 21.57 5.17 12.22
C GLY A 24 20.82 4.80 10.95
N SER A 25 19.56 4.40 11.08
CA SER A 25 18.75 3.97 9.95
C SER A 25 17.42 4.69 9.89
N ARG A 26 16.84 4.79 8.69
CA ARG A 26 15.54 5.40 8.48
C ARG A 26 14.45 4.43 8.86
N GLN A 27 13.45 4.92 9.57
CA GLN A 27 12.25 4.18 9.90
C GLN A 27 11.01 4.93 9.42
N LEU A 28 10.00 4.17 9.00
CA LEU A 28 8.74 4.69 8.51
C LEU A 28 7.79 4.94 9.69
N PHE A 29 7.14 6.11 9.63
CA PHE A 29 6.09 6.54 10.54
C PHE A 29 4.87 6.95 9.72
N LYS A 30 3.68 6.72 10.28
CA LYS A 30 2.40 7.16 9.73
C LYS A 30 1.79 8.20 10.65
N ALA A 31 1.33 9.32 10.09
CA ALA A 31 0.61 10.35 10.82
C ALA A 31 -0.76 10.59 10.18
N ASP A 32 -1.75 10.84 11.03
CA ASP A 32 -3.04 11.38 10.64
C ASP A 32 -2.94 12.91 10.47
N LEU A 33 -3.63 13.46 9.48
CA LEU A 33 -3.67 14.91 9.25
C LEU A 33 -4.44 15.69 10.31
N ASP A 34 -5.40 15.05 10.98
CA ASP A 34 -6.11 15.63 12.11
C ASP A 34 -5.21 15.71 13.37
N GLY A 35 -3.98 15.17 13.28
CA GLY A 35 -2.98 15.19 14.33
C GLY A 35 -2.99 13.93 15.19
N GLY A 36 -2.37 14.01 16.36
CA GLY A 36 -2.17 12.87 17.27
C GLY A 36 -0.76 12.29 17.21
N VAL A 37 -0.59 11.12 17.84
CA VAL A 37 0.72 10.46 17.96
C VAL A 37 0.99 9.63 16.70
N PRO A 38 2.08 9.89 15.96
CA PRO A 38 2.44 9.08 14.79
C PRO A 38 2.71 7.61 15.15
N GLU A 39 2.23 6.70 14.30
CA GLU A 39 2.45 5.27 14.42
C GLU A 39 3.77 4.86 13.76
N GLN A 40 4.63 4.12 14.47
CA GLN A 40 5.85 3.56 13.89
C GLN A 40 5.58 2.23 13.17
N LEU A 41 5.79 2.22 11.84
CA LEU A 41 5.53 1.07 10.98
C LEU A 41 6.71 0.10 10.93
N THR A 42 7.95 0.60 10.96
CA THR A 42 9.17 -0.23 10.87
C THR A 42 10.10 0.00 12.05
N ARG A 43 10.79 -1.04 12.50
CA ARG A 43 11.68 -1.00 13.69
C ARG A 43 13.10 -1.53 13.43
N ARG A 44 13.38 -2.04 12.24
CA ARG A 44 14.65 -2.70 11.87
C ARG A 44 14.97 -2.43 10.40
N GLY A 45 16.25 -2.45 10.04
CA GLY A 45 16.72 -2.15 8.68
C GLY A 45 16.72 -0.65 8.38
N ASP A 46 16.88 -0.29 7.10
CA ASP A 46 16.83 1.09 6.60
C ASP A 46 15.66 1.22 5.61
N ASN A 47 14.58 1.87 6.06
CA ASN A 47 13.29 1.93 5.36
C ASN A 47 12.92 3.38 5.03
N PHE A 48 12.73 3.70 3.75
CA PHE A 48 12.61 5.09 3.30
C PHE A 48 11.81 5.33 2.01
N SER A 49 11.35 4.27 1.34
CA SER A 49 10.60 4.36 0.08
C SER A 49 9.23 3.72 0.27
N ALA A 50 8.41 4.33 1.12
CA ALA A 50 7.04 3.87 1.34
C ALA A 50 6.16 4.19 0.13
N ASP A 51 5.11 3.39 -0.05
CA ASP A 51 4.04 3.66 -1.01
C ASP A 51 2.71 3.16 -0.47
N TRP A 52 1.61 3.66 -1.04
CA TRP A 52 0.25 3.26 -0.70
C TRP A 52 -0.38 2.43 -1.82
N PHE A 53 -1.13 1.41 -1.43
CA PHE A 53 -2.05 0.77 -2.35
C PHE A 53 -3.28 1.67 -2.55
N ASP A 54 -3.53 2.09 -3.79
CA ASP A 54 -4.73 2.80 -4.17
C ASP A 54 -5.77 1.86 -4.80
N PRO A 55 -6.85 1.50 -4.08
CA PRO A 55 -7.88 0.62 -4.62
C PRO A 55 -8.66 1.24 -5.78
N ALA A 56 -8.62 2.56 -5.99
CA ALA A 56 -9.31 3.21 -7.12
C ALA A 56 -8.76 2.76 -8.49
N PHE A 57 -7.50 2.28 -8.53
CA PHE A 57 -6.84 1.80 -9.73
C PHE A 57 -6.71 0.26 -9.77
N ALA A 58 -7.20 -0.44 -8.76
CA ALA A 58 -7.16 -1.89 -8.71
C ALA A 58 -8.29 -2.49 -9.55
N LEU A 59 -7.94 -3.35 -10.50
CA LEU A 59 -8.95 -4.17 -11.17
C LEU A 59 -9.49 -5.23 -10.20
N PRO A 60 -10.80 -5.47 -10.18
CA PRO A 60 -11.38 -6.52 -9.34
C PRO A 60 -10.83 -7.88 -9.75
N VAL A 61 -10.16 -8.57 -8.82
CA VAL A 61 -9.71 -9.96 -9.00
C VAL A 61 -10.80 -10.98 -8.65
N SER A 62 -11.96 -10.52 -8.19
CA SER A 62 -13.13 -11.39 -8.05
C SER A 62 -13.74 -11.64 -9.44
N PRO A 63 -14.03 -12.89 -9.82
CA PRO A 63 -14.80 -13.15 -11.03
C PRO A 63 -16.14 -12.45 -10.88
N GLN A 64 -16.39 -11.43 -11.71
CA GLN A 64 -17.71 -10.85 -11.85
C GLN A 64 -18.47 -11.76 -12.80
N PRO A 65 -19.60 -12.38 -12.38
CA PRO A 65 -20.36 -13.29 -13.24
C PRO A 65 -20.76 -12.65 -14.58
N SER A 66 -20.94 -11.33 -14.60
CA SER A 66 -21.22 -10.52 -15.79
C SER A 66 -20.00 -10.26 -16.69
N LEU A 67 -18.77 -10.44 -16.19
CA LEU A 67 -17.52 -10.32 -16.96
C LEU A 67 -16.96 -11.69 -17.38
N LEU A 68 -17.73 -12.77 -17.21
CA LEU A 68 -17.33 -14.10 -17.68
C LEU A 68 -17.40 -14.16 -19.21
N THR A 69 -16.34 -13.72 -19.87
CA THR A 69 -16.10 -14.04 -21.27
C THR A 69 -15.65 -15.50 -21.35
N THR A 70 -16.59 -16.37 -21.70
CA THR A 70 -16.41 -17.80 -21.99
C THR A 70 -16.06 -18.69 -20.79
N THR A 71 -17.06 -19.43 -20.30
CA THR A 71 -16.84 -20.58 -19.43
C THR A 71 -16.16 -21.70 -20.22
N TRP A 72 -14.93 -22.05 -19.83
CA TRP A 72 -14.12 -23.12 -20.47
C TRP A 72 -14.85 -24.47 -20.67
N GLY A 73 -15.86 -24.76 -19.85
CA GLY A 73 -16.70 -25.95 -20.01
C GLY A 73 -17.50 -25.99 -21.32
N LYS A 74 -17.89 -24.84 -21.87
CA LYS A 74 -18.63 -24.77 -23.15
C LYS A 74 -17.73 -24.99 -24.38
N LEU A 75 -16.42 -24.79 -24.25
CA LEU A 75 -15.47 -24.97 -25.35
C LEU A 75 -15.10 -26.44 -25.58
N LYS A 76 -15.20 -27.29 -24.55
CA LYS A 76 -14.80 -28.71 -24.62
C LYS A 76 -15.91 -29.67 -25.04
N THR A 77 -17.13 -29.19 -25.27
CA THR A 77 -18.27 -30.01 -25.68
C THR A 77 -18.54 -29.96 -27.19
N GLN A 78 -17.63 -29.38 -27.97
CA GLN A 78 -17.71 -29.37 -29.43
C GLN A 78 -16.69 -30.36 -29.98
N ASP A 79 -17.04 -31.65 -29.90
CA ASP A 79 -16.54 -32.75 -30.74
C ASP A 79 -17.75 -33.52 -31.27
#